data_AF-A0A838U3A3-F1
#
_entry.id   AF-A0A838U3A3-F1
#
_cell.length_a   1.000
_cell.length_b   1.000
_cell.length_c   1.000
_cell.angle_alpha   90.00
_cell.angle_beta   90.00
_cell.angle_gamma   90.00
#
_symmetry.space_group_name_H-M   'P 1'
#
loop_
_entity.id
_entity.type
_entity.pdbx_description
1 polymer ?
#
loop_
_entity_poly.entity_id
_entity_poly.type
_entity_poly.pdbx_seq_one_letter_code
_entity_poly.pdbx_strand_id
1 'polypeptide(L)'
;LELQADCYAGIWANFAQKQGRVDAGDAEEAIRASAAVGDDMIQKRTQGYVVPDSFTHGSSQQRMQYFTKGFQSGDMRQCETLR
;
A
#
# COMPACT_ATOMS: atom_id res chain seq x y z
N LEU A 1 6.10 9.73 -0.79
CA LEU A 1 6.96 8.94 0.12
C LEU A 1 6.23 7.65 0.53
N GLU A 2 5.02 7.76 1.10
CA GLU A 2 4.23 6.60 1.54
C GLU A 2 3.90 5.59 0.43
N LEU A 3 3.52 6.04 -0.78
CA LEU A 3 3.26 5.13 -1.91
C LEU A 3 4.50 4.29 -2.30
N GLN A 4 5.69 4.88 -2.15
CA GLN A 4 6.94 4.14 -2.38
C GLN A 4 7.20 3.13 -1.26
N ALA A 5 6.93 3.49 0.00
CA ALA A 5 7.02 2.57 1.12
C ALA A 5 6.10 1.36 0.96
N ASP A 6 4.88 1.56 0.45
CA ASP A 6 3.92 0.48 0.17
C ASP A 6 4.46 -0.51 -0.84
N CYS A 7 5.05 0.00 -1.92
CA CYS A 7 5.63 -0.83 -2.93
C CYS A 7 6.81 -1.64 -2.37
N TYR A 8 7.65 -1.05 -1.52
CA TYR A 8 8.71 -1.80 -0.84
C TYR A 8 8.16 -2.85 0.13
N ALA A 9 7.08 -2.56 0.87
CA ALA A 9 6.41 -3.54 1.72
C ALA A 9 5.84 -4.71 0.89
N GLY A 10 5.28 -4.42 -0.28
CA GLY A 10 4.84 -5.43 -1.24
C GLY A 10 6.00 -6.32 -1.70
N ILE A 11 7.12 -5.74 -2.10
CA ILE A 11 8.32 -6.50 -2.51
C ILE A 11 8.80 -7.41 -1.37
N TRP A 12 8.88 -6.88 -0.15
CA TRP A 12 9.24 -7.69 1.01
C TRP A 12 8.30 -8.89 1.18
N ALA A 13 6.98 -8.66 1.09
CA ALA A 13 5.97 -9.71 1.19
C ALA A 13 6.11 -10.77 0.08
N ASN A 14 6.50 -10.38 -1.15
CA ASN A 14 6.78 -11.32 -2.24
C ASN A 14 7.89 -12.31 -1.86
N PHE A 15 9.01 -11.80 -1.33
CA PHE A 15 10.12 -12.64 -0.91
C PHE A 15 9.80 -13.45 0.34
N ALA A 16 9.07 -12.87 1.29
CA ALA A 16 8.64 -13.57 2.50
C ALA A 16 7.70 -14.74 2.18
N GLN A 17 6.77 -14.58 1.22
CA GLN A 17 5.90 -15.66 0.74
C GLN A 17 6.72 -16.78 0.07
N LYS A 18 7.69 -16.43 -0.79
CA LYS A 18 8.58 -17.43 -1.41
C LYS A 18 9.42 -18.22 -0.40
N GLN A 19 9.66 -17.65 0.77
CA GLN A 19 10.37 -18.31 1.88
C GLN A 19 9.43 -19.05 2.84
N GLY A 20 8.12 -19.10 2.56
CA GLY A 20 7.12 -19.74 3.41
C GLY A 20 6.93 -19.03 4.77
N ARG A 21 7.24 -17.74 4.85
CA ARG A 21 7.09 -16.93 6.08
C ARG A 21 5.75 -16.20 6.17
N VAL A 22 5.05 -16.08 5.05
CA VAL A 22 3.82 -15.31 4.87
C VAL A 22 2.93 -16.13 3.95
N ASP A 23 1.72 -16.43 4.39
CA ASP A 23 0.74 -17.13 3.56
C ASP A 23 0.01 -16.14 2.65
N ALA A 24 -0.69 -16.65 1.63
CA ALA A 24 -1.47 -15.80 0.73
C ALA A 24 -2.51 -14.94 1.49
N GLY A 25 -3.11 -15.47 2.56
CA GLY A 25 -4.05 -14.74 3.40
C GLY A 25 -3.42 -13.55 4.15
N ASP A 26 -2.16 -13.67 4.57
CA ASP A 26 -1.43 -12.61 5.25
C ASP A 26 -1.13 -11.44 4.30
N ALA A 27 -0.85 -11.74 3.02
CA ALA A 27 -0.64 -10.71 2.00
C ALA A 27 -1.92 -9.91 1.71
N GLU A 28 -3.08 -10.59 1.67
CA GLU A 28 -4.37 -9.90 1.56
C GLU A 28 -4.68 -9.05 2.80
N GLU A 29 -4.30 -9.51 3.98
CA GLU A 29 -4.44 -8.73 5.21
C GLU A 29 -3.56 -7.48 5.20
N ALA A 30 -2.32 -7.58 4.74
CA ALA A 30 -1.42 -6.44 4.57
C ALA A 30 -1.98 -5.41 3.56
N ILE A 31 -2.63 -5.87 2.50
CA ILE A 31 -3.35 -5.00 1.54
C ILE A 31 -4.49 -4.24 2.23
N ARG A 32 -5.33 -4.96 3.00
CA ARG A 32 -6.44 -4.35 3.74
C ARG A 32 -5.94 -3.34 4.77
N ALA A 33 -4.86 -3.67 5.48
CA ALA A 33 -4.23 -2.78 6.44
C ALA A 33 -3.72 -1.50 5.77
N SER A 34 -3.04 -1.60 4.62
CA SER A 34 -2.52 -0.46 3.86
C SER A 34 -3.64 0.45 3.35
N ALA A 35 -4.76 -0.13 2.92
CA ALA A 35 -5.95 0.63 2.53
C ALA A 35 -6.63 1.30 3.74
N ALA A 36 -6.59 0.71 4.94
CA ALA A 36 -7.28 1.25 6.12
C ALA A 36 -6.68 2.58 6.64
N VAL A 37 -5.48 2.93 6.20
CA VAL A 37 -4.71 4.12 6.60
C VAL A 37 -4.48 5.09 5.43
N GLY A 38 -5.23 4.98 4.33
CA GLY A 38 -5.24 6.02 3.30
C GLY A 38 -5.96 7.29 3.77
N ASP A 39 -5.58 8.43 3.20
CA ASP A 39 -6.06 9.74 3.67
C ASP A 39 -7.59 9.88 3.55
N ASP A 40 -8.19 9.31 2.51
CA ASP A 40 -9.65 9.24 2.33
C ASP A 40 -10.35 8.46 3.44
N MET A 41 -9.78 7.34 3.88
CA MET A 41 -10.34 6.54 4.98
C MET A 41 -10.18 7.24 6.32
N ILE A 42 -9.03 7.90 6.55
CA ILE A 42 -8.79 8.69 7.75
C ILE A 42 -9.78 9.86 7.82
N GLN A 43 -9.87 10.66 6.75
CA GLN A 43 -10.78 11.80 6.69
C GLN A 43 -12.25 11.39 6.86
N LYS A 44 -12.68 10.32 6.19
CA LYS A 44 -14.04 9.83 6.35
C LYS A 44 -14.34 9.42 7.80
N ARG A 45 -13.37 8.87 8.53
CA ARG A 45 -13.51 8.52 9.95
C ARG A 45 -13.46 9.72 10.89
N THR A 46 -12.63 10.72 10.60
CA THR A 46 -12.41 11.86 11.50
C THR A 46 -13.40 13.01 11.29
N GLN A 47 -13.78 13.30 10.04
CA GLN A 47 -14.63 14.44 9.68
C GLN A 47 -15.87 14.06 8.85
N GLY A 48 -15.99 12.82 8.38
CA GLY A 48 -17.19 12.31 7.70
C GLY A 48 -17.21 12.50 6.17
N TYR A 49 -16.29 13.29 5.60
CA TYR A 49 -16.19 13.52 4.16
C TYR A 49 -14.71 13.57 3.71
N VAL A 50 -14.50 13.42 2.40
CA VAL A 50 -13.16 13.34 1.78
C VAL A 50 -12.87 14.61 1.00
N VAL A 51 -11.66 15.15 1.15
CA VAL A 51 -11.14 16.31 0.41
C VAL A 51 -9.83 15.89 -0.27
N PRO A 52 -9.88 15.42 -1.54
CA PRO A 52 -8.73 14.85 -2.23
C PRO A 52 -7.50 15.77 -2.29
N ASP A 53 -7.72 17.07 -2.47
CA ASP A 53 -6.64 18.07 -2.60
C ASP A 53 -5.81 18.25 -1.32
N SER A 54 -6.26 17.68 -0.19
CA SER A 54 -5.56 17.72 1.10
C SER A 54 -4.75 16.46 1.41
N PHE A 55 -4.66 15.51 0.47
CA PHE A 55 -3.91 14.27 0.68
C PHE A 55 -2.41 14.52 0.76
N THR A 56 -1.76 13.82 1.68
CA THR A 56 -0.32 13.91 1.96
C THR A 56 0.36 12.53 1.90
N HIS A 57 -0.40 11.46 2.14
CA HIS A 57 0.05 10.07 2.13
C HIS A 57 -0.54 9.27 0.96
N GLY A 58 -1.57 9.82 0.29
CA GLY A 58 -2.25 9.21 -0.84
C GLY A 58 -3.57 8.54 -0.43
N SER A 59 -4.38 8.23 -1.43
CA SER A 59 -5.65 7.54 -1.20
C SER A 59 -5.42 6.06 -0.84
N SER A 60 -6.39 5.48 -0.17
CA SER A 60 -6.43 4.05 0.17
C SER A 60 -6.26 3.18 -1.07
N GLN A 61 -6.86 3.60 -2.19
CA GLN A 61 -6.72 2.93 -3.47
C GLN A 61 -5.29 3.00 -4.01
N GLN A 62 -4.65 4.17 -3.98
CA GLN A 62 -3.26 4.32 -4.41
C GLN A 62 -2.35 3.43 -3.56
N ARG A 63 -2.53 3.43 -2.24
CA ARG A 63 -1.74 2.61 -1.32
C ARG A 63 -1.85 1.12 -1.61
N MET A 64 -3.07 0.62 -1.80
CA MET A 64 -3.32 -0.75 -2.24
C MET A 64 -2.63 -1.08 -3.57
N GLN A 65 -2.74 -0.18 -4.55
CA GLN A 65 -2.14 -0.38 -5.87
C GLN A 65 -0.61 -0.49 -5.80
N TYR A 66 0.04 0.40 -5.03
CA TYR A 66 1.49 0.38 -4.90
C TYR A 66 1.99 -0.86 -4.15
N PHE A 67 1.32 -1.27 -3.06
CA PHE A 67 1.63 -2.54 -2.39
C PHE A 67 1.50 -3.71 -3.36
N THR A 68 0.38 -3.78 -4.09
CA THR A 68 0.11 -4.87 -5.04
C THR A 68 1.16 -4.93 -6.14
N LYS A 69 1.58 -3.76 -6.67
CA LYS A 69 2.63 -3.64 -7.68
C LYS A 69 3.96 -4.21 -7.17
N GLY A 70 4.36 -3.87 -5.95
CA GLY A 70 5.56 -4.40 -5.32
C GLY A 70 5.47 -5.90 -5.07
N PHE A 71 4.32 -6.36 -4.55
CA PHE A 71 4.07 -7.77 -4.25
C PHE A 71 4.05 -8.66 -5.48
N GLN A 72 3.49 -8.20 -6.59
CA GLN A 72 3.46 -8.99 -7.82
C GLN A 72 4.81 -9.00 -8.54
N SER A 73 5.53 -7.87 -8.54
CA SER A 73 6.78 -7.74 -9.28
C SER A 73 8.00 -8.30 -8.54
N GLY A 74 8.11 -8.06 -7.23
CA GLY A 74 9.34 -8.29 -6.48
C GLY A 74 10.54 -7.42 -6.94
N ASP A 75 10.30 -6.37 -7.73
CA ASP A 75 11.35 -5.56 -8.37
C ASP A 75 11.30 -4.10 -7.89
N MET A 76 12.39 -3.63 -7.25
CA MET A 76 12.48 -2.27 -6.71
C MET A 76 12.32 -1.18 -7.76
N ARG A 77 12.66 -1.44 -9.03
CA ARG A 77 12.48 -0.48 -10.13
C ARG A 77 11.01 -0.16 -10.39
N GLN A 78 10.10 -1.02 -9.95
CA GLN A 78 8.65 -0.79 -10.03
C GLN A 78 8.16 0.22 -8.99
N CYS A 79 8.97 0.57 -7.98
CA CYS A 79 8.59 1.47 -6.89
C CYS A 79 9.05 2.92 -7.10
N GLU A 80 9.54 3.26 -8.30
CA GLU A 80 9.80 4.65 -8.64
C GLU A 80 8.48 5.40 -8.80
N THR A 81 8.28 6.39 -7.93
CA THR A 81 7.20 7.38 -8.01
C THR A 81 7.80 8.68 -8.55
N LEU A 82 7.15 9.31 -9.54
CA LEU A 82 7.51 10.68 -9.93
C LEU A 82 7.31 11.60 -8.71
N ARG A 83 8.33 12.38 -8.38
CA ARG A 83 8.30 13.41 -7.32
C ARG A 83 7.82 14.74 -7.89
#